data_AF-A0A7V4IHC5-F1
#
_entry.id   AF-A0A7V4IHC5-F1
#
_cell.length_a   1.000
_cell.length_b   1.000
_cell.length_c   1.000
_cell.angle_alpha   90.00
_cell.angle_beta   90.00
_cell.angle_gamma   90.00
#
_symmetry.space_group_name_H-M   'P 1'
#
loop_
_entity.id
_entity.type
_entity.pdbx_description
1 polymer ?
#
loop_
_entity_poly.entity_id
_entity_poly.type
_entity_poly.pdbx_seq_one_letter_code
_entity_poly.pdbx_strand_id
1 'polypeptide(L)'
;MKAICFSVIACFGLAAAVAEETNNPPPPPPQVATTNLMKIPNWGTDILHYFVREGLTNTGALSNANGFVDFREQHQGGSHQWRFLLQARKLAPANTYTLWSLLEGETNYAEVADFNSDANGSAQVRYHAMRNGNAAAKGKGPPPGKGPNAKDDFPTNLVELTKLTGLAVTDTNDTVLLGADLTQPDRLHYLVKRKLVNEPVGALLQVQGTATRTHFRLQVLNLLPTNSYWLALNDVVVSTNSTDSKGRLHINTMLLPTNSPLELKSVSLLDNTTNVLLHTTLPK
;
A
#
# COMPACT_ATOMS: atom_id res chain seq x y z
N MET A 1 41.71 6.08 -3.71
CA MET A 1 41.57 7.37 -4.40
C MET A 1 40.38 8.10 -3.77
N LYS A 2 40.60 9.36 -3.41
CA LYS A 2 39.76 10.34 -2.69
C LYS A 2 38.24 10.09 -2.63
N ALA A 3 37.73 9.95 -1.41
CA ALA A 3 36.35 10.32 -1.06
C ALA A 3 36.24 11.85 -1.08
N ILE A 4 35.25 12.38 -1.80
CA ILE A 4 34.96 13.81 -1.85
C ILE A 4 33.85 14.07 -0.85
N CYS A 5 34.22 14.79 0.21
CA CYS A 5 33.34 15.35 1.22
C CYS A 5 32.97 16.77 0.77
N PHE A 6 31.69 17.12 0.74
CA PHE A 6 31.23 18.52 0.68
C PHE A 6 30.31 18.77 1.87
N SER A 7 30.86 19.47 2.86
CA SER A 7 30.12 20.14 3.92
C SER A 7 29.80 21.56 3.45
N VAL A 8 28.52 21.91 3.40
CA VAL A 8 28.07 23.30 3.33
C VAL A 8 27.26 23.56 4.59
N ILE A 9 27.91 24.21 5.55
CA ILE A 9 27.29 24.74 6.77
C ILE A 9 26.55 26.01 6.36
N ALA A 10 25.22 25.93 6.25
CA ALA A 10 24.36 27.10 6.23
C ALA A 10 23.93 27.39 7.68
N CYS A 11 24.56 28.40 8.30
CA CYS A 11 24.07 29.01 9.54
C CYS A 11 22.73 29.70 9.26
N PHE A 12 21.62 29.02 9.54
CA PHE A 12 20.34 29.69 9.76
C PHE A 12 20.24 30.03 11.24
N GLY A 13 20.25 31.33 11.55
CA GLY A 13 20.00 31.85 12.87
C GLY A 13 18.64 31.36 13.38
N LEU A 14 18.66 30.70 14.52
CA LEU A 14 17.47 30.28 15.25
C LEU A 14 16.83 31.54 15.86
N ALA A 15 15.94 32.20 15.12
CA ALA A 15 14.99 33.12 15.74
C ALA A 15 14.01 32.26 16.53
N ALA A 16 14.10 32.30 17.86
CA ALA A 16 13.08 31.74 18.73
C ALA A 16 11.78 32.51 18.45
N ALA A 17 10.87 31.90 17.67
CA ALA A 17 9.51 32.36 17.58
C ALA A 17 8.90 32.19 18.98
N VAL A 18 8.76 33.30 19.68
CA VAL A 18 7.87 33.40 20.83
C VAL A 18 6.50 33.03 20.29
N ALA A 19 5.98 31.87 20.69
CA ALA A 19 4.63 31.46 20.38
C ALA A 19 3.69 32.48 21.05
N GLU A 20 3.29 33.48 20.29
CA GLU A 20 2.15 34.32 20.63
C GLU A 20 0.95 33.37 20.64
N GLU A 21 0.44 33.09 21.84
CA GLU A 21 -0.82 32.38 22.04
C GLU A 21 -1.92 33.28 21.46
N THR A 22 -2.12 33.18 20.15
CA THR A 22 -3.20 33.87 19.47
C THR A 22 -4.49 33.39 20.13
N ASN A 23 -5.27 34.31 20.69
CA ASN A 23 -6.63 34.11 21.20
C ASN A 23 -7.60 33.71 20.06
N ASN A 24 -7.23 32.74 19.24
CA ASN A 24 -8.08 32.19 18.21
C ASN A 24 -9.17 31.38 18.93
N PRO A 25 -10.46 31.65 18.65
CA PRO A 25 -11.53 30.86 19.21
C PRO A 25 -11.31 29.38 18.86
N PRO A 26 -11.68 28.45 19.76
CA PRO A 26 -11.55 27.03 19.51
C PRO A 26 -12.26 26.66 18.20
N PRO A 27 -11.72 25.71 17.43
CA PRO A 27 -12.32 25.31 16.16
C PRO A 27 -13.78 24.91 16.36
N PRO A 28 -14.68 25.26 15.42
CA PRO A 28 -16.09 24.90 15.52
C PRO A 28 -16.24 23.36 15.59
N PRO A 29 -17.25 22.86 16.31
CA PRO A 29 -17.44 21.42 16.47
C PRO A 29 -17.75 20.74 15.12
N PRO A 30 -17.38 19.46 14.96
CA PRO A 30 -17.65 18.72 13.73
C PRO A 30 -19.13 18.70 13.36
N GLN A 31 -19.42 18.91 12.07
CA GLN A 31 -20.78 18.98 11.55
C GLN A 31 -21.36 17.60 11.24
N VAL A 32 -22.03 16.99 12.22
CA VAL A 32 -22.65 15.65 12.13
C VAL A 32 -24.14 15.68 12.51
N ALA A 33 -24.93 14.73 11.99
CA ALA A 33 -26.34 14.64 12.38
C ALA A 33 -26.47 14.27 13.86
N THR A 34 -27.41 14.91 14.56
CA THR A 34 -27.70 14.66 15.98
C THR A 34 -29.10 14.08 16.23
N THR A 35 -29.95 14.08 15.20
CA THR A 35 -31.34 13.58 15.25
C THR A 35 -31.64 12.73 14.02
N ASN A 36 -32.56 11.76 14.15
CA ASN A 36 -32.98 10.86 13.06
C ASN A 36 -31.81 10.06 12.43
N LEU A 37 -30.89 9.60 13.28
CA LEU A 37 -29.75 8.79 12.86
C LEU A 37 -30.21 7.50 12.19
N MET A 38 -29.65 7.21 11.02
CA MET A 38 -29.81 5.92 10.39
C MET A 38 -28.93 4.89 11.10
N LYS A 39 -29.48 3.68 11.27
CA LYS A 39 -28.68 2.53 11.70
C LYS A 39 -27.61 2.25 10.66
N ILE A 40 -26.34 2.29 11.06
CA ILE A 40 -25.22 1.91 10.21
C ILE A 40 -25.41 0.42 9.80
N PRO A 41 -25.55 0.11 8.50
CA PRO A 41 -25.72 -1.26 8.05
C PRO A 41 -24.51 -2.14 8.42
N ASN A 42 -24.75 -3.45 8.49
CA ASN A 42 -23.64 -4.39 8.48
C ASN A 42 -23.09 -4.49 7.04
N TRP A 43 -22.01 -3.75 6.74
CA TRP A 43 -21.38 -3.76 5.42
C TRP A 43 -20.48 -4.97 5.14
N GLY A 44 -20.45 -5.94 6.06
CA GLY A 44 -19.57 -7.10 6.01
C GLY A 44 -18.22 -6.83 6.65
N THR A 45 -17.23 -7.63 6.28
CA THR A 45 -15.86 -7.56 6.76
C THR A 45 -14.97 -6.77 5.82
N ASP A 46 -13.85 -6.27 6.35
CA ASP A 46 -12.83 -5.61 5.55
C ASP A 46 -12.20 -6.61 4.57
N ILE A 47 -11.95 -6.14 3.35
CA ILE A 47 -11.36 -6.92 2.26
C ILE A 47 -10.13 -6.18 1.73
N LEU A 48 -9.06 -6.93 1.51
CA LEU A 48 -7.90 -6.58 0.70
C LEU A 48 -7.65 -7.73 -0.27
N HIS A 49 -7.66 -7.45 -1.57
CA HIS A 49 -6.99 -8.29 -2.57
C HIS A 49 -5.95 -7.44 -3.28
N TYR A 50 -4.70 -7.88 -3.22
CA TYR A 50 -3.58 -7.20 -3.86
C TYR A 50 -2.77 -8.21 -4.64
N PHE A 51 -2.94 -8.25 -5.97
CA PHE A 51 -2.20 -9.15 -6.85
C PHE A 51 -1.38 -8.35 -7.82
N VAL A 52 -0.09 -8.66 -7.86
CA VAL A 52 0.88 -8.01 -8.73
C VAL A 52 1.59 -9.07 -9.56
N ARG A 53 1.82 -8.74 -10.83
CA ARG A 53 2.76 -9.45 -11.67
C ARG A 53 3.55 -8.45 -12.50
N GLU A 54 4.86 -8.67 -12.56
CA GLU A 54 5.81 -7.79 -13.23
C GLU A 54 6.92 -8.60 -13.91
N GLY A 55 7.26 -8.23 -15.15
CA GLY A 55 8.42 -8.76 -15.87
C GLY A 55 9.73 -8.26 -15.27
N LEU A 56 10.75 -9.12 -15.21
CA LEU A 56 12.08 -8.68 -14.77
C LEU A 56 12.83 -8.01 -15.91
N THR A 57 13.34 -6.81 -15.66
CA THR A 57 14.21 -6.07 -16.56
C THR A 57 15.65 -6.55 -16.41
N ASN A 58 16.27 -6.92 -17.53
CA ASN A 58 17.68 -7.30 -17.58
C ASN A 58 18.58 -6.06 -17.60
N THR A 59 19.60 -6.02 -16.75
CA THR A 59 20.55 -4.91 -16.65
C THR A 59 21.66 -4.93 -17.70
N GLY A 60 21.83 -6.05 -18.41
CA GLY A 60 22.90 -6.31 -19.37
C GLY A 60 24.10 -7.04 -18.79
N ALA A 61 24.18 -7.19 -17.45
CA ALA A 61 25.30 -7.88 -16.79
C ALA A 61 25.40 -9.37 -17.16
N LEU A 62 24.24 -10.03 -17.35
CA LEU A 62 24.17 -11.37 -17.92
C LEU A 62 23.25 -11.37 -19.14
N SER A 63 23.82 -11.67 -20.30
CA SER A 63 23.08 -11.61 -21.57
C SER A 63 21.82 -12.50 -21.55
N ASN A 64 20.69 -11.94 -21.96
CA ASN A 64 19.42 -12.65 -22.15
C ASN A 64 18.75 -13.22 -20.90
N ALA A 65 19.31 -13.04 -19.69
CA ALA A 65 18.61 -13.33 -18.45
C ALA A 65 17.22 -12.65 -18.46
N ASN A 66 16.19 -13.36 -18.00
CA ASN A 66 14.83 -12.82 -17.93
C ASN A 66 14.03 -13.55 -16.84
N GLY A 67 12.85 -13.04 -16.55
CA GLY A 67 11.97 -13.65 -15.59
C GLY A 67 10.73 -12.83 -15.34
N PHE A 68 10.01 -13.20 -14.29
CA PHE A 68 8.93 -12.39 -13.75
C PHE A 68 8.80 -12.63 -12.24
N VAL A 69 8.12 -11.71 -11.59
CA VAL A 69 7.60 -11.89 -10.23
C VAL A 69 6.07 -11.90 -10.26
N ASP A 70 5.45 -12.74 -9.44
CA ASP A 70 4.00 -12.76 -9.16
C ASP A 70 3.84 -12.85 -7.64
N PHE A 71 3.11 -11.92 -7.04
CA PHE A 71 2.81 -11.99 -5.62
C PHE A 71 1.42 -11.50 -5.30
N ARG A 72 0.90 -11.98 -4.18
CA ARG A 72 -0.49 -11.80 -3.77
C ARG A 72 -0.58 -11.66 -2.26
N GLU A 73 -1.31 -10.65 -1.83
CA GLU A 73 -1.76 -10.49 -0.45
C GLU A 73 -3.29 -10.44 -0.43
N GLN A 74 -3.91 -11.27 0.42
CA GLN A 74 -5.35 -11.34 0.56
C GLN A 74 -5.74 -11.31 2.03
N HIS A 75 -6.64 -10.40 2.38
CA HIS A 75 -7.27 -10.37 3.69
C HIS A 75 -8.79 -10.27 3.51
N GLN A 76 -9.53 -11.18 4.11
CA GLN A 76 -10.99 -11.10 4.14
C GLN A 76 -11.54 -11.76 5.39
N GLY A 77 -12.26 -10.99 6.21
CA GLY A 77 -12.77 -11.48 7.49
C GLY A 77 -11.62 -11.90 8.42
N GLY A 78 -11.58 -13.18 8.81
CA GLY A 78 -10.52 -13.74 9.66
C GLY A 78 -9.38 -14.43 8.89
N SER A 79 -9.40 -14.40 7.55
CA SER A 79 -8.39 -15.06 6.71
C SER A 79 -7.37 -14.05 6.19
N HIS A 80 -6.09 -14.40 6.28
CA HIS A 80 -4.98 -13.64 5.67
C HIS A 80 -4.04 -14.59 4.94
N GLN A 81 -3.74 -14.32 3.67
CA GLN A 81 -2.87 -15.14 2.82
C GLN A 81 -1.82 -14.27 2.13
N TRP A 82 -0.60 -14.81 2.06
CA TRP A 82 0.51 -14.22 1.33
C TRP A 82 1.10 -15.27 0.39
N ARG A 83 1.39 -14.85 -0.84
CA ARG A 83 2.09 -15.67 -1.84
C ARG A 83 3.10 -14.82 -2.57
N PHE A 84 4.29 -15.37 -2.76
CA PHE A 84 5.33 -14.75 -3.57
C PHE A 84 5.95 -15.81 -4.47
N LEU A 85 6.19 -15.44 -5.72
CA LEU A 85 6.84 -16.25 -6.72
C LEU A 85 7.79 -15.38 -7.55
N LEU A 86 9.07 -15.72 -7.53
CA LEU A 86 10.04 -15.27 -8.52
C LEU A 86 10.36 -16.44 -9.46
N GLN A 87 10.37 -16.19 -10.76
CA GLN A 87 10.95 -17.10 -11.74
C GLN A 87 11.99 -16.37 -12.56
N ALA A 88 13.21 -16.91 -12.61
CA ALA A 88 14.31 -16.41 -13.43
C ALA A 88 14.80 -17.52 -14.37
N ARG A 89 15.26 -17.14 -15.56
CA ARG A 89 15.72 -18.03 -16.62
C ARG A 89 16.94 -17.46 -17.31
N LYS A 90 17.68 -18.35 -17.99
CA LYS A 90 18.92 -18.01 -18.69
C LYS A 90 19.96 -17.37 -17.75
N LEU A 91 19.94 -17.82 -16.50
CA LEU A 91 21.01 -17.59 -15.53
C LEU A 91 22.20 -18.51 -15.86
N ALA A 92 23.39 -18.22 -15.33
CA ALA A 92 24.49 -19.20 -15.37
C ALA A 92 24.03 -20.47 -14.62
N PRO A 93 24.17 -21.68 -15.21
CA PRO A 93 23.73 -22.93 -14.60
C PRO A 93 24.43 -23.25 -13.27
N ALA A 94 23.72 -23.91 -12.36
CA ALA A 94 24.25 -24.39 -11.08
C ALA A 94 25.04 -23.30 -10.29
N ASN A 95 24.55 -22.07 -10.32
CA ASN A 95 25.19 -20.92 -9.67
C ASN A 95 24.26 -20.31 -8.62
N THR A 96 24.85 -19.61 -7.65
CA THR A 96 24.15 -18.97 -6.54
C THR A 96 23.84 -17.51 -6.87
N TYR A 97 22.67 -17.06 -6.45
CA TYR A 97 22.15 -15.71 -6.62
C TYR A 97 21.44 -15.28 -5.35
N THR A 98 21.29 -13.97 -5.17
CA THR A 98 20.61 -13.39 -4.02
C THR A 98 19.42 -12.56 -4.48
N LEU A 99 18.25 -12.77 -3.85
CA LEU A 99 17.06 -11.95 -4.03
C LEU A 99 17.07 -10.81 -3.02
N TRP A 100 16.81 -9.60 -3.50
CA TRP A 100 16.70 -8.39 -2.70
C TRP A 100 15.34 -7.73 -2.89
N SER A 101 14.85 -7.04 -1.87
CA SER A 101 13.63 -6.24 -1.92
C SER A 101 13.84 -4.80 -1.49
N LEU A 102 13.03 -3.90 -2.05
CA LEU A 102 12.94 -2.50 -1.64
C LEU A 102 11.50 -2.21 -1.21
N LEU A 103 11.32 -1.80 0.04
CA LEU A 103 10.03 -1.40 0.60
C LEU A 103 9.81 0.12 0.45
N GLU A 104 8.56 0.54 0.40
CA GLU A 104 8.19 1.94 0.37
C GLU A 104 8.73 2.68 1.61
N GLY A 105 9.41 3.80 1.37
CA GLY A 105 10.00 4.64 2.41
C GLY A 105 11.44 4.27 2.73
N GLU A 106 11.91 3.10 2.30
CA GLU A 106 13.30 2.68 2.43
C GLU A 106 14.15 3.19 1.26
N THR A 107 15.42 3.47 1.52
CA THR A 107 16.39 3.90 0.49
C THR A 107 17.27 2.77 0.01
N ASN A 108 17.36 1.68 0.78
CA ASN A 108 18.29 0.58 0.54
C ASN A 108 17.51 -0.72 0.31
N TYR A 109 18.04 -1.54 -0.60
CA TYR A 109 17.56 -2.90 -0.76
C TYR A 109 17.95 -3.74 0.46
N ALA A 110 17.06 -4.62 0.88
CA ALA A 110 17.28 -5.58 1.95
C ALA A 110 17.30 -7.00 1.39
N GLU A 111 18.20 -7.82 1.92
CA GLU A 111 18.36 -9.21 1.46
C GLU A 111 17.13 -10.03 1.83
N VAL A 112 16.60 -10.80 0.88
CA VAL A 112 15.47 -11.70 1.10
C VAL A 112 15.95 -13.12 1.34
N ALA A 113 16.71 -13.66 0.39
CA ALA A 113 17.30 -15.00 0.46
C ALA A 113 18.24 -15.28 -0.72
N ASP A 114 19.18 -16.19 -0.49
CA ASP A 114 19.93 -16.86 -1.53
C ASP A 114 19.14 -17.97 -2.22
N PHE A 115 19.39 -18.18 -3.50
CA PHE A 115 18.84 -19.28 -4.29
C PHE A 115 19.80 -19.72 -5.40
N ASN A 116 19.62 -20.94 -5.88
CA ASN A 116 20.47 -21.50 -6.95
C ASN A 116 19.67 -21.65 -8.25
N SER A 117 20.35 -21.46 -9.38
CA SER A 117 19.86 -21.93 -10.67
C SER A 117 20.06 -23.44 -10.83
N ASP A 118 19.20 -24.07 -11.62
CA ASP A 118 19.34 -25.46 -12.04
C ASP A 118 20.38 -25.61 -13.16
N ALA A 119 20.56 -26.84 -13.64
CA ALA A 119 21.48 -27.16 -14.75
C ALA A 119 21.11 -26.48 -16.08
N ASN A 120 19.89 -25.94 -16.21
CA ASN A 120 19.41 -25.22 -17.39
C ASN A 120 19.44 -23.70 -17.19
N GLY A 121 20.00 -23.20 -16.08
CA GLY A 121 20.00 -21.77 -15.79
C GLY A 121 18.62 -21.23 -15.42
N SER A 122 17.74 -22.08 -14.88
CA SER A 122 16.42 -21.69 -14.39
C SER A 122 16.39 -21.69 -12.87
N ALA A 123 15.70 -20.73 -12.27
CA ALA A 123 15.54 -20.62 -10.83
C ALA A 123 14.12 -20.24 -10.45
N GLN A 124 13.69 -20.71 -9.27
CA GLN A 124 12.40 -20.38 -8.71
C GLN A 124 12.50 -20.17 -7.20
N VAL A 125 12.00 -19.02 -6.74
CA VAL A 125 11.83 -18.70 -5.32
C VAL A 125 10.34 -18.61 -5.03
N ARG A 126 9.86 -19.39 -4.06
CA ARG A 126 8.46 -19.38 -3.62
C ARG A 126 8.36 -19.20 -2.12
N TYR A 127 7.44 -18.33 -1.71
CA TYR A 127 6.99 -18.20 -0.33
C TYR A 127 5.47 -18.24 -0.28
N HIS A 128 4.95 -18.87 0.78
CA HIS A 128 3.52 -19.00 1.01
C HIS A 128 3.25 -19.03 2.50
N ALA A 129 2.35 -18.17 2.96
CA ALA A 129 1.84 -18.20 4.32
C ALA A 129 0.32 -18.00 4.33
N MET A 130 -0.36 -18.64 5.28
CA MET A 130 -1.80 -18.50 5.47
C MET A 130 -2.14 -18.49 6.96
N ARG A 131 -3.09 -17.65 7.34
CA ARG A 131 -3.66 -17.59 8.67
C ARG A 131 -5.16 -17.79 8.61
N ASN A 132 -5.64 -18.77 9.36
CA ASN A 132 -7.06 -19.11 9.45
C ASN A 132 -7.72 -18.52 10.70
N GLY A 133 -9.01 -18.22 10.59
CA GLY A 133 -9.81 -17.36 11.49
C GLY A 133 -9.91 -17.71 12.98
N ASN A 134 -9.25 -18.76 13.47
CA ASN A 134 -9.22 -19.09 14.91
C ASN A 134 -7.89 -18.70 15.60
N ALA A 135 -6.88 -18.29 14.84
CA ALA A 135 -5.55 -17.94 15.38
C ALA A 135 -5.28 -16.42 15.36
N ALA A 136 -6.27 -15.58 15.05
CA ALA A 136 -6.13 -14.15 14.78
C ALA A 136 -5.90 -13.28 16.04
N ALA A 137 -4.76 -13.45 16.72
CA ALA A 137 -4.13 -12.33 17.41
C ALA A 137 -3.86 -11.21 16.39
N LYS A 138 -4.62 -10.12 16.48
CA LYS A 138 -4.49 -8.90 15.67
C LYS A 138 -3.01 -8.53 15.46
N GLY A 139 -2.62 -8.24 14.22
CA GLY A 139 -1.38 -7.51 13.90
C GLY A 139 -0.06 -8.28 13.88
N LYS A 140 -0.06 -9.62 13.88
CA LYS A 140 1.17 -10.39 13.65
C LYS A 140 1.22 -10.85 12.19
N GLY A 141 2.29 -10.50 11.48
CA GLY A 141 2.60 -10.94 10.12
C GLY A 141 2.75 -12.47 10.02
N PRO A 142 3.07 -13.00 8.84
CA PRO A 142 3.30 -14.43 8.66
C PRO A 142 4.44 -14.92 9.60
N PRO A 143 4.40 -16.18 10.05
CA PRO A 143 5.47 -16.73 10.88
C PRO A 143 6.80 -16.72 10.10
N PRO A 144 7.94 -16.45 10.77
CA PRO A 144 9.25 -16.54 10.13
C PRO A 144 9.55 -18.02 9.81
N GLY A 145 10.08 -18.30 8.62
CA GLY A 145 10.46 -19.68 8.26
C GLY A 145 11.96 -19.90 8.10
N LYS A 146 12.32 -20.95 7.34
CA LYS A 146 13.62 -21.64 7.34
C LYS A 146 14.39 -21.54 6.01
N GLY A 147 13.85 -20.86 5.00
CA GLY A 147 14.46 -20.67 3.68
C GLY A 147 13.47 -20.77 2.49
N PRO A 148 13.90 -20.38 1.28
CA PRO A 148 13.05 -20.37 0.09
C PRO A 148 12.45 -21.75 -0.22
N ASN A 149 11.20 -21.77 -0.68
CA ASN A 149 10.40 -22.96 -1.00
C ASN A 149 9.93 -23.81 0.20
N ALA A 150 10.17 -23.38 1.44
CA ALA A 150 9.56 -24.00 2.62
C ALA A 150 8.07 -23.65 2.75
N LYS A 151 7.29 -24.55 3.35
CA LYS A 151 5.87 -24.33 3.65
C LYS A 151 5.74 -23.44 4.90
N ASP A 152 4.82 -22.48 4.85
CA ASP A 152 4.54 -21.53 5.94
C ASP A 152 5.77 -20.70 6.32
N ASP A 153 6.52 -20.29 5.30
CA ASP A 153 7.70 -19.46 5.38
C ASP A 153 7.45 -18.16 4.63
N PHE A 154 7.73 -17.04 5.28
CA PHE A 154 7.70 -15.73 4.66
C PHE A 154 8.81 -14.85 5.26
N PRO A 155 9.79 -14.41 4.46
CA PRO A 155 10.91 -13.63 4.97
C PRO A 155 10.44 -12.22 5.38
N THR A 156 11.04 -11.67 6.43
CA THR A 156 10.71 -10.36 7.01
C THR A 156 10.68 -9.26 5.95
N ASN A 157 11.62 -9.29 5.01
CA ASN A 157 11.75 -8.30 3.94
C ASN A 157 10.75 -8.49 2.78
N LEU A 158 9.83 -9.45 2.88
CA LEU A 158 8.65 -9.57 2.01
C LEU A 158 7.31 -9.46 2.74
N VAL A 159 7.28 -9.52 4.09
CA VAL A 159 6.04 -9.59 4.90
C VAL A 159 5.00 -8.53 4.51
N GLU A 160 5.45 -7.33 4.19
CA GLU A 160 4.60 -6.23 3.74
C GLU A 160 4.59 -6.15 2.21
N LEU A 161 3.96 -7.14 1.55
CA LEU A 161 3.90 -7.19 0.08
C LEU A 161 3.29 -5.92 -0.52
N THR A 162 2.31 -5.32 0.15
CA THR A 162 1.70 -4.02 -0.21
C THR A 162 2.64 -2.82 -0.10
N LYS A 163 3.83 -2.96 0.46
CA LYS A 163 4.85 -1.91 0.46
C LYS A 163 5.99 -2.20 -0.50
N LEU A 164 5.97 -3.33 -1.22
CA LEU A 164 7.06 -3.70 -2.11
C LEU A 164 7.09 -2.73 -3.32
N THR A 165 8.19 -2.02 -3.50
CA THR A 165 8.37 -1.05 -4.61
C THR A 165 9.39 -1.51 -5.63
N GLY A 166 10.32 -2.39 -5.23
CA GLY A 166 11.30 -2.95 -6.14
C GLY A 166 11.83 -4.30 -5.70
N LEU A 167 12.36 -5.04 -6.67
CA LEU A 167 13.10 -6.29 -6.45
C LEU A 167 14.37 -6.27 -7.29
N ALA A 168 15.40 -6.97 -6.81
CA ALA A 168 16.62 -7.19 -7.56
C ALA A 168 17.13 -8.62 -7.37
N VAL A 169 17.77 -9.17 -8.40
CA VAL A 169 18.54 -10.41 -8.33
C VAL A 169 20.00 -10.08 -8.61
N THR A 170 20.87 -10.44 -7.69
CA THR A 170 22.33 -10.28 -7.83
C THR A 170 23.03 -11.63 -7.93
N ASP A 171 24.23 -11.63 -8.52
CA ASP A 171 25.16 -12.76 -8.36
C ASP A 171 25.96 -12.66 -7.04
N THR A 172 26.91 -13.57 -6.86
CA THR A 172 27.81 -13.60 -5.68
C THR A 172 28.82 -12.46 -5.61
N ASN A 173 28.90 -11.61 -6.64
CA ASN A 173 29.74 -10.40 -6.68
C ASN A 173 28.89 -9.13 -6.50
N ASP A 174 27.64 -9.26 -6.02
CA ASP A 174 26.66 -8.18 -5.88
C ASP A 174 26.32 -7.45 -7.19
N THR A 175 26.58 -8.09 -8.35
CA THR A 175 26.22 -7.52 -9.64
C THR A 175 24.74 -7.74 -9.90
N VAL A 176 23.97 -6.65 -10.03
CA VAL A 176 22.53 -6.73 -10.34
C VAL A 176 22.32 -7.25 -11.76
N LEU A 177 21.60 -8.36 -11.90
CA LEU A 177 21.31 -9.02 -13.17
C LEU A 177 19.88 -8.74 -13.67
N LEU A 178 18.93 -8.74 -12.73
CA LEU A 178 17.51 -8.57 -13.01
C LEU A 178 16.91 -7.61 -11.97
N GLY A 179 16.05 -6.69 -12.42
CA GLY A 179 15.31 -5.78 -11.55
C GLY A 179 13.81 -5.78 -11.87
N ALA A 180 12.98 -5.43 -10.89
CA ALA A 180 11.55 -5.19 -11.07
C ALA A 180 11.19 -3.83 -10.48
N ASP A 181 10.46 -3.00 -11.24
CA ASP A 181 9.77 -1.81 -10.72
C ASP A 181 8.32 -2.17 -10.44
N LEU A 182 7.95 -2.20 -9.16
CA LEU A 182 6.61 -2.61 -8.73
C LEU A 182 5.68 -1.41 -8.53
N THR A 183 6.14 -0.20 -8.81
CA THR A 183 5.29 1.00 -8.75
C THR A 183 4.35 1.11 -9.94
N GLN A 184 4.69 0.45 -11.06
CA GLN A 184 3.88 0.40 -12.28
C GLN A 184 3.85 -1.02 -12.88
N PRO A 185 3.23 -1.99 -12.18
CA PRO A 185 3.31 -3.38 -12.60
C PRO A 185 2.54 -3.66 -13.89
N ASP A 186 3.06 -4.58 -14.72
CA ASP A 186 2.44 -5.10 -15.94
C ASP A 186 0.99 -5.54 -15.72
N ARG A 187 0.72 -6.18 -14.56
CA ARG A 187 -0.62 -6.58 -14.14
C ARG A 187 -0.85 -6.30 -12.67
N LEU A 188 -2.00 -5.71 -12.40
CA LEU A 188 -2.50 -5.44 -11.06
C LEU A 188 -3.96 -5.85 -10.94
N HIS A 189 -4.30 -6.47 -9.82
CA HIS A 189 -5.66 -6.54 -9.30
C HIS A 189 -5.67 -6.02 -7.87
N TYR A 190 -6.32 -4.87 -7.69
CA TYR A 190 -6.44 -4.20 -6.41
C TYR A 190 -7.91 -4.16 -6.00
N LEU A 191 -8.22 -4.55 -4.77
CA LEU A 191 -9.51 -4.36 -4.13
C LEU A 191 -9.31 -4.07 -2.66
N VAL A 192 -9.73 -2.89 -2.22
CA VAL A 192 -9.96 -2.58 -0.82
C VAL A 192 -11.44 -2.32 -0.61
N LYS A 193 -12.01 -2.95 0.41
CA LYS A 193 -13.32 -2.61 0.95
C LYS A 193 -13.19 -2.45 2.45
N ARG A 194 -13.55 -1.28 2.98
CA ARG A 194 -13.42 -0.98 4.41
C ARG A 194 -14.64 -0.28 4.96
N LYS A 195 -15.04 -0.70 6.15
CA LYS A 195 -16.00 0.04 6.98
C LYS A 195 -15.24 1.09 7.79
N LEU A 196 -15.65 2.34 7.70
CA LEU A 196 -15.16 3.44 8.52
C LEU A 196 -16.28 3.86 9.48
N VAL A 197 -15.97 3.99 10.76
CA VAL A 197 -16.96 4.43 11.77
C VAL A 197 -16.29 5.47 12.66
N ASN A 198 -16.92 6.63 12.72
CA ASN A 198 -16.65 7.66 13.71
C ASN A 198 -18.01 8.16 14.20
N GLU A 199 -18.56 7.49 15.22
CA GLU A 199 -19.95 7.65 15.64
C GLU A 199 -20.31 9.14 15.86
N PRO A 200 -21.44 9.62 15.31
CA PRO A 200 -22.51 8.84 14.68
C PRO A 200 -22.31 8.54 13.18
N VAL A 201 -21.21 8.99 12.58
CA VAL A 201 -20.93 8.87 11.14
C VAL A 201 -20.42 7.48 10.80
N GLY A 202 -21.04 6.86 9.79
CA GLY A 202 -20.60 5.60 9.22
C GLY A 202 -20.33 5.73 7.73
N ALA A 203 -19.28 5.08 7.25
CA ALA A 203 -19.02 4.98 5.82
C ALA A 203 -18.55 3.60 5.35
N LEU A 204 -18.83 3.32 4.08
CA LEU A 204 -18.27 2.21 3.34
C LEU A 204 -17.39 2.77 2.22
N LEU A 205 -16.08 2.51 2.32
CA LEU A 205 -15.11 2.78 1.29
C LEU A 205 -14.89 1.51 0.45
N GLN A 206 -14.88 1.66 -0.86
CA GLN A 206 -14.44 0.64 -1.80
C GLN A 206 -13.55 1.28 -2.86
N VAL A 207 -12.37 0.72 -3.04
CA VAL A 207 -11.42 1.08 -4.09
C VAL A 207 -11.06 -0.21 -4.82
N GLN A 208 -11.27 -0.23 -6.13
CA GLN A 208 -10.94 -1.38 -6.96
C GLN A 208 -10.17 -0.89 -8.18
N GLY A 209 -9.16 -1.62 -8.62
CA GLY A 209 -8.45 -1.21 -9.82
C GLY A 209 -7.59 -2.27 -10.46
N THR A 210 -7.12 -1.91 -11.64
CA THR A 210 -6.05 -2.56 -12.39
C THR A 210 -4.90 -1.57 -12.53
N ALA A 211 -3.84 -1.95 -13.24
CA ALA A 211 -2.66 -1.10 -13.42
C ALA A 211 -2.98 0.25 -14.08
N THR A 212 -4.11 0.35 -14.79
CA THR A 212 -4.48 1.53 -15.59
C THR A 212 -5.86 2.09 -15.30
N ARG A 213 -6.64 1.46 -14.42
CA ARG A 213 -8.03 1.86 -14.15
C ARG A 213 -8.34 1.74 -12.67
N THR A 214 -9.05 2.73 -12.15
CA THR A 214 -9.53 2.72 -10.77
C THR A 214 -11.03 3.03 -10.72
N HIS A 215 -11.75 2.27 -9.92
CA HIS A 215 -13.11 2.52 -9.51
C HIS A 215 -13.13 2.83 -8.01
N PHE A 216 -13.66 4.00 -7.68
CA PHE A 216 -13.76 4.50 -6.32
C PHE A 216 -15.24 4.61 -5.94
N ARG A 217 -15.56 4.21 -4.71
CA ARG A 217 -16.88 4.41 -4.13
C ARG A 217 -16.74 4.70 -2.64
N LEU A 218 -17.33 5.81 -2.21
CA LEU A 218 -17.51 6.17 -0.81
C LEU A 218 -19.00 6.41 -0.55
N GLN A 219 -19.58 5.63 0.36
CA GLN A 219 -20.94 5.84 0.85
C GLN A 219 -20.89 6.26 2.30
N VAL A 220 -21.50 7.38 2.66
CA VAL A 220 -21.48 7.94 4.01
C VAL A 220 -22.91 8.17 4.48
N LEU A 221 -23.15 7.90 5.76
CA LEU A 221 -24.42 8.08 6.45
C LEU A 221 -24.24 8.99 7.67
N ASN A 222 -25.36 9.56 8.14
CA ASN A 222 -25.46 10.34 9.38
C ASN A 222 -24.66 11.66 9.37
N LEU A 223 -24.51 12.24 8.19
CA LEU A 223 -24.01 13.61 8.04
C LEU A 223 -25.16 14.61 8.23
N LEU A 224 -24.87 15.89 8.53
CA LEU A 224 -25.90 16.93 8.50
C LEU A 224 -26.54 17.01 7.11
N PRO A 225 -27.88 16.91 6.98
CA PRO A 225 -28.57 17.00 5.69
C PRO A 225 -28.31 18.31 4.95
N THR A 226 -28.36 18.26 3.62
CA THR A 226 -28.24 19.44 2.74
C THR A 226 -26.96 20.28 2.94
N ASN A 227 -25.92 19.70 3.56
CA ASN A 227 -24.67 20.38 3.85
C ASN A 227 -23.54 19.89 2.92
N SER A 228 -22.48 20.68 2.80
CA SER A 228 -21.31 20.39 1.96
C SER A 228 -20.16 19.80 2.77
N TYR A 229 -19.46 18.87 2.15
CA TYR A 229 -18.32 18.13 2.69
C TYR A 229 -17.21 18.05 1.65
N TRP A 230 -15.98 17.97 2.11
CA TRP A 230 -14.81 17.85 1.25
C TRP A 230 -14.29 16.43 1.28
N LEU A 231 -14.07 15.87 0.09
CA LEU A 231 -13.28 14.66 -0.07
C LEU A 231 -11.82 15.06 -0.25
N ALA A 232 -10.95 14.58 0.61
CA ALA A 232 -9.51 14.67 0.42
C ALA A 232 -8.91 13.29 0.13
N LEU A 233 -8.03 13.24 -0.86
CA LEU A 233 -7.24 12.07 -1.23
C LEU A 233 -5.76 12.45 -1.09
N ASN A 234 -4.97 11.62 -0.43
CA ASN A 234 -3.56 11.93 -0.12
C ASN A 234 -3.40 13.30 0.54
N ASP A 235 -4.32 13.62 1.47
CA ASP A 235 -4.37 14.87 2.23
C ASP A 235 -4.63 16.15 1.38
N VAL A 236 -4.98 16.00 0.10
CA VAL A 236 -5.37 17.09 -0.79
C VAL A 236 -6.87 17.04 -1.05
N VAL A 237 -7.57 18.16 -0.85
CA VAL A 237 -9.01 18.27 -1.19
C VAL A 237 -9.19 18.18 -2.70
N VAL A 238 -9.91 17.15 -3.16
CA VAL A 238 -10.12 16.88 -4.59
C VAL A 238 -11.55 17.19 -5.06
N SER A 239 -12.52 17.23 -4.15
CA SER A 239 -13.90 17.56 -4.51
C SER A 239 -14.72 18.06 -3.33
N THR A 240 -15.73 18.87 -3.64
CA THR A 240 -16.80 19.27 -2.72
C THR A 240 -18.06 18.52 -3.09
N ASN A 241 -18.73 17.91 -2.11
CA ASN A 241 -19.94 17.12 -2.31
C ASN A 241 -20.99 17.48 -1.28
N SER A 242 -22.26 17.40 -1.65
CA SER A 242 -23.36 17.72 -0.75
C SER A 242 -24.18 16.49 -0.38
N THR A 243 -24.62 16.41 0.86
CA THR A 243 -25.52 15.36 1.34
C THR A 243 -26.94 15.58 0.85
N ASP A 244 -27.70 14.49 0.75
CA ASP A 244 -29.15 14.57 0.53
C ASP A 244 -29.93 15.01 1.79
N SER A 245 -31.27 15.07 1.65
CA SER A 245 -32.19 15.44 2.75
C SER A 245 -32.20 14.46 3.92
N LYS A 246 -31.55 13.30 3.79
CA LYS A 246 -31.43 12.27 4.84
C LYS A 246 -30.02 12.21 5.43
N GLY A 247 -29.12 13.13 5.07
CA GLY A 247 -27.75 13.11 5.56
C GLY A 247 -26.90 11.98 4.96
N ARG A 248 -27.24 11.54 3.74
CA ARG A 248 -26.46 10.53 2.99
C ARG A 248 -25.60 11.21 1.96
N LEU A 249 -24.39 10.68 1.77
CA LEU A 249 -23.46 11.12 0.74
C LEU A 249 -22.94 9.91 -0.03
N HIS A 250 -22.91 10.02 -1.37
CA HIS A 250 -22.42 8.98 -2.27
C HIS A 250 -21.44 9.61 -3.25
N ILE A 251 -20.19 9.14 -3.25
CA ILE A 251 -19.15 9.61 -4.16
C ILE A 251 -18.65 8.39 -4.95
N ASN A 252 -18.75 8.45 -6.28
CA ASN A 252 -18.36 7.36 -7.18
C ASN A 252 -17.25 7.76 -8.16
N THR A 253 -16.72 8.98 -8.02
CA THR A 253 -15.69 9.53 -8.90
C THR A 253 -14.42 9.77 -8.09
N MET A 254 -13.29 9.41 -8.69
CA MET A 254 -11.96 9.72 -8.17
C MET A 254 -11.31 10.72 -9.09
N LEU A 255 -10.86 11.85 -8.55
CA LEU A 255 -10.03 12.82 -9.26
C LEU A 255 -8.61 12.72 -8.70
N LEU A 256 -7.92 11.63 -9.01
CA LEU A 256 -6.46 11.58 -8.82
C LEU A 256 -5.76 12.06 -10.09
N PRO A 257 -4.54 12.59 -9.97
CA PRO A 257 -3.72 12.93 -11.14
C PRO A 257 -3.40 11.71 -12.01
N THR A 258 -3.47 10.49 -11.47
CA THR A 258 -3.33 9.25 -12.25
C THR A 258 -4.51 8.30 -12.08
N ASN A 259 -4.62 7.34 -13.01
CA ASN A 259 -5.65 6.31 -12.98
C ASN A 259 -5.25 5.05 -12.18
N SER A 260 -4.06 5.04 -11.55
CA SER A 260 -3.56 3.89 -10.80
C SER A 260 -4.07 3.91 -9.35
N PRO A 261 -4.59 2.79 -8.81
CA PRO A 261 -5.06 2.74 -7.44
C PRO A 261 -3.90 2.76 -6.42
N LEU A 262 -2.67 2.42 -6.85
CA LEU A 262 -1.49 2.35 -5.97
C LEU A 262 -1.01 3.74 -5.51
N GLU A 263 -1.43 4.80 -6.20
CA GLU A 263 -1.11 6.16 -5.78
C GLU A 263 -2.03 6.67 -4.67
N LEU A 264 -3.15 5.99 -4.41
CA LEU A 264 -4.07 6.37 -3.36
C LEU A 264 -3.60 5.83 -2.01
N LYS A 265 -2.99 6.67 -1.19
CA LYS A 265 -2.45 6.33 0.14
C LYS A 265 -3.40 6.68 1.27
N SER A 266 -4.19 7.75 1.14
CA SER A 266 -5.14 8.16 2.18
C SER A 266 -6.47 8.65 1.58
N VAL A 267 -7.54 8.42 2.33
CA VAL A 267 -8.88 8.95 2.04
C VAL A 267 -9.41 9.60 3.31
N SER A 268 -9.82 10.86 3.19
CA SER A 268 -10.41 11.63 4.29
C SER A 268 -11.70 12.31 3.83
N LEU A 269 -12.69 12.35 4.72
CA LEU A 269 -13.88 13.19 4.56
C LEU A 269 -13.81 14.30 5.61
N LEU A 270 -13.89 15.54 5.16
CA LEU A 270 -13.91 16.71 6.01
C LEU A 270 -15.27 17.41 5.95
N ASP A 271 -15.66 18.06 7.03
CA ASP A 271 -16.77 19.01 6.98
C ASP A 271 -16.36 20.34 6.30
N ASN A 272 -17.34 21.23 6.09
CA ASN A 272 -17.11 22.56 5.51
C ASN A 272 -16.27 23.51 6.40
N THR A 273 -15.88 23.08 7.60
CA THR A 273 -15.00 23.80 8.53
C THR A 273 -13.62 23.16 8.66
N THR A 274 -13.26 22.23 7.76
CA THR A 274 -11.99 21.46 7.73
C THR A 274 -11.82 20.41 8.84
N ASN A 275 -12.83 20.12 9.65
CA ASN A 275 -12.72 19.03 10.63
C ASN A 275 -12.75 17.68 9.92
N VAL A 276 -11.82 16.78 10.27
CA VAL A 276 -11.78 15.42 9.74
C VAL A 276 -12.88 14.58 10.40
N LEU A 277 -13.85 14.13 9.60
CA LEU A 277 -14.94 13.27 10.05
C LEU A 277 -14.59 11.79 9.93
N LEU A 278 -13.91 11.43 8.85
CA LEU A 278 -13.48 10.07 8.56
C LEU A 278 -12.09 10.11 7.95
N HIS A 279 -11.24 9.14 8.30
CA HIS A 279 -9.91 9.00 7.75
C HIS A 279 -9.52 7.52 7.67
N THR A 280 -8.81 7.14 6.61
CA THR A 280 -8.15 5.85 6.52
C THR A 280 -6.94 5.92 5.60
N THR A 281 -5.95 5.07 5.88
CA THR A 281 -4.80 4.80 5.01
C THR A 281 -5.03 3.54 4.22
N LEU A 282 -4.57 3.50 2.98
CA LEU A 282 -4.74 2.37 2.08
C LEU A 282 -3.40 1.65 1.85
N PRO A 283 -3.41 0.32 1.65
CA PRO A 283 -2.24 -0.40 1.20
C PRO A 283 -1.86 0.05 -0.21
N LYS A 284 -0.56 0.15 -0.47
CA LYS A 284 0.01 0.59 -1.74
C LYS A 284 0.12 -0.56 -2.75
#